data_AF-A0A401RES8-F1
#
_entry.id   AF-A0A401RES8-F1
#
_cell.length_a   1.000
_cell.length_b   1.000
_cell.length_c   1.000
_cell.angle_alpha   90.00
_cell.angle_beta   90.00
_cell.angle_gamma   90.00
#
_symmetry.space_group_name_H-M   'P 1'
#
loop_
_entity.id
_entity.type
_entity.pdbx_description
1 polymer ?
#
loop_
_entity_poly.entity_id
_entity_poly.type
_entity_poly.pdbx_seq_one_letter_code
_entity_poly.pdbx_strand_id
1 'polypeptide(L)'
;MFLGSGRRAETRVSRVTWLAFAHSLTSLFCLVAEIRAQLLEQLKCLDQQSEARVQLLQDLQDFFRKKSEIEMDYSKNLEKLAERFMAKTRSAKDHLQFKKDQNILSPVNCWYLLLNQVRRESKDHTTLSDIYLNNIIPRFAQVSDDSVRLFKKSKEIGGQLHEDLMKVLNELYTVMKTYHMYNADCISAEGKLKEAEKQEEKQIGRSVKQDDRMLGRSPDPAANIRFEEKHQRRSSVRKIEKMKEKVKKTMEATLQTIQDMVTVEDFDVADCFQYTNSTESVKSTLSETFMSKPSIAKRRANQQETEQFYFTKLKEYFEGRNLITKLQAKHDLLQKTLGESTNYF
;
A
#
# COMPACT_ATOMS: atom_id res chain seq x y z
N MET A 1 2.94 86.58 -48.98
CA MET A 1 3.37 85.49 -48.07
C MET A 1 2.84 84.18 -48.62
N PHE A 2 3.65 83.15 -48.92
CA PHE A 2 3.21 81.73 -49.00
C PHE A 2 4.36 80.69 -49.26
N LEU A 3 5.61 80.96 -48.90
CA LEU A 3 6.75 80.04 -49.12
C LEU A 3 7.18 79.24 -47.87
N GLY A 4 6.44 79.34 -46.76
CA GLY A 4 6.80 78.71 -45.47
C GLY A 4 6.20 77.33 -45.20
N SER A 5 5.36 76.81 -46.10
CA SER A 5 4.50 75.64 -45.87
C SER A 5 5.17 74.31 -46.22
N GLY A 6 5.71 74.18 -47.44
CA GLY A 6 6.23 72.90 -47.98
C GLY A 6 7.32 72.27 -47.12
N ARG A 7 8.45 72.97 -46.93
CA ARG A 7 9.57 72.51 -46.08
C ARG A 7 9.15 72.17 -44.64
N ARG A 8 8.06 72.76 -44.13
CA ARG A 8 7.52 72.53 -42.77
C ARG A 8 6.58 71.32 -42.70
N ALA A 9 6.02 70.88 -43.83
CA ALA A 9 5.33 69.60 -43.97
C ALA A 9 6.34 68.45 -44.22
N GLU A 10 7.29 68.67 -45.11
CA GLU A 10 8.38 67.73 -45.46
C GLU A 10 9.18 67.32 -44.21
N THR A 11 9.68 68.28 -43.43
CA THR A 11 10.35 68.01 -42.13
C THR A 11 9.44 67.45 -41.04
N ARG A 12 8.10 67.50 -41.19
CA ARG A 12 7.16 66.75 -40.34
C ARG A 12 7.05 65.30 -40.79
N VAL A 13 6.91 65.03 -42.08
CA VAL A 13 6.86 63.66 -42.64
C VAL A 13 8.14 62.90 -42.26
N SER A 14 9.32 63.49 -42.50
CA SER A 14 10.60 62.87 -42.11
C SER A 14 10.76 62.65 -40.61
N ARG A 15 10.11 63.45 -39.75
CA ARG A 15 10.07 63.21 -38.29
C ARG A 15 9.12 62.08 -37.91
N VAL A 16 7.95 62.00 -38.56
CA VAL A 16 6.97 60.94 -38.29
C VAL A 16 7.51 59.57 -38.73
N THR A 17 8.20 59.49 -39.87
CA THR A 17 8.87 58.24 -40.29
C THR A 17 10.02 57.86 -39.37
N TRP A 18 10.85 58.82 -38.93
CA TRP A 18 11.91 58.55 -37.93
C TRP A 18 11.35 58.09 -36.58
N LEU A 19 10.23 58.64 -36.13
CA LEU A 19 9.55 58.20 -34.90
C LEU A 19 8.95 56.79 -35.07
N ALA A 20 8.35 56.48 -36.22
CA ALA A 20 7.85 55.13 -36.52
C ALA A 20 8.98 54.09 -36.61
N PHE A 21 10.12 54.45 -37.21
CA PHE A 21 11.34 53.64 -37.25
C PHE A 21 11.90 53.36 -35.86
N ALA A 22 12.08 54.40 -35.04
CA ALA A 22 12.53 54.27 -33.66
C ALA A 22 11.57 53.40 -32.82
N HIS A 23 10.26 53.59 -32.97
CA HIS A 23 9.25 52.78 -32.29
C HIS A 23 9.29 51.31 -32.75
N SER A 24 9.46 51.05 -34.05
CA SER A 24 9.59 49.70 -34.62
C SER A 24 10.83 48.97 -34.09
N LEU A 25 11.99 49.62 -34.09
CA LEU A 25 13.22 49.05 -33.50
C LEU A 25 13.09 48.81 -31.99
N THR A 26 12.48 49.74 -31.25
CA THR A 26 12.28 49.61 -29.79
C THR A 26 11.32 48.47 -29.48
N SER A 27 10.23 48.33 -30.23
CA SER A 27 9.26 47.24 -30.09
C SER A 27 9.91 45.87 -30.34
N LEU A 28 10.71 45.72 -31.42
CA LEU A 28 11.44 44.48 -31.68
C LEU A 28 12.49 44.20 -30.58
N PHE A 29 13.20 45.21 -30.10
CA PHE A 29 14.16 45.04 -28.99
C PHE A 29 13.48 44.56 -27.71
N CYS A 30 12.33 45.15 -27.34
CA CYS A 30 11.54 44.69 -26.19
C CYS A 30 11.06 43.24 -26.36
N LEU A 31 10.56 42.88 -27.55
CA LEU A 31 10.12 41.50 -27.84
C LEU A 31 11.27 40.49 -27.73
N VAL A 32 12.46 40.82 -28.25
CA VAL A 32 13.66 39.96 -28.13
C VAL A 32 14.11 39.83 -26.67
N ALA A 33 14.01 40.91 -25.88
CA ALA A 33 14.31 40.86 -24.45
C ALA A 33 13.29 40.01 -23.67
N GLU A 34 12.00 40.09 -24.00
CA GLU A 34 10.93 39.29 -23.38
C GLU A 34 11.08 37.80 -23.72
N ILE A 35 11.30 37.46 -25.00
CA ILE A 35 11.58 36.08 -25.44
C ILE A 35 12.79 35.54 -24.66
N ARG A 36 13.91 36.29 -24.59
CA ARG A 36 15.09 35.88 -23.84
C ARG A 36 14.79 35.63 -22.35
N ALA A 37 13.95 36.45 -21.72
CA ALA A 37 13.55 36.26 -20.33
C ALA A 37 12.71 34.98 -20.14
N GLN A 38 11.74 34.73 -21.00
CA GLN A 38 10.92 33.51 -20.98
C GLN A 38 11.77 32.24 -21.15
N LEU A 39 12.73 32.25 -22.09
CA LEU A 39 13.65 31.13 -22.34
C LEU A 39 14.57 30.85 -21.14
N LEU A 40 15.05 31.88 -20.44
CA LEU A 40 15.85 31.71 -19.23
C LEU A 40 15.03 31.12 -18.06
N GLU A 41 13.77 31.55 -17.89
CA GLU A 41 12.89 31.00 -16.86
C GLU A 41 12.47 29.55 -17.16
N GLN A 42 12.31 29.18 -18.44
CA GLN A 42 12.10 27.79 -18.85
C GLN A 42 13.29 26.88 -18.45
N LEU A 43 14.53 27.31 -18.72
CA LEU A 43 15.72 26.54 -18.28
C LEU A 43 15.83 26.44 -16.76
N LYS A 44 15.49 27.51 -16.03
CA LYS A 44 15.48 27.55 -14.55
C LYS A 44 14.42 26.62 -13.95
N CYS A 45 13.23 26.54 -14.55
CA CYS A 45 12.19 25.58 -14.17
C CYS A 45 12.65 24.12 -14.39
N LEU A 46 13.37 23.86 -15.48
CA LEU A 46 13.95 22.54 -15.77
C LEU A 46 15.10 22.16 -14.81
N ASP A 47 15.94 23.12 -14.41
CA ASP A 47 16.93 22.95 -13.32
C ASP A 47 16.24 22.50 -12.03
N GLN A 48 15.27 23.28 -11.54
CA GLN A 48 14.55 23.00 -10.30
C GLN A 48 13.82 21.63 -10.34
N GLN A 49 13.25 21.26 -11.50
CA GLN A 49 12.64 19.95 -11.68
C GLN A 49 13.67 18.81 -11.66
N SER A 50 14.90 19.04 -12.13
CA SER A 50 15.99 18.06 -12.04
C SER A 50 16.50 17.92 -10.61
N GLU A 51 16.72 19.03 -9.92
CA GLU A 51 17.14 19.07 -8.51
C GLU A 51 16.13 18.34 -7.60
N ALA A 52 14.82 18.62 -7.77
CA ALA A 52 13.77 17.95 -7.01
C ALA A 52 13.69 16.44 -7.26
N ARG A 53 13.98 15.97 -8.48
CA ARG A 53 14.09 14.53 -8.80
C ARG A 53 15.29 13.88 -8.13
N VAL A 54 16.45 14.54 -8.15
CA VAL A 54 17.67 14.04 -7.51
C VAL A 54 17.49 13.98 -5.98
N GLN A 55 16.87 14.99 -5.37
CA GLN A 55 16.54 14.97 -3.95
C GLN A 55 15.61 13.80 -3.59
N LEU A 56 14.53 13.59 -4.35
CA LEU A 56 13.63 12.44 -4.12
C LEU A 56 14.36 11.09 -4.26
N LEU A 57 15.31 10.97 -5.19
CA LEU A 57 16.15 9.77 -5.33
C LEU A 57 17.14 9.60 -4.17
N GLN A 58 17.61 10.68 -3.55
CA GLN A 58 18.39 10.62 -2.32
C GLN A 58 17.53 10.20 -1.12
N ASP A 59 16.37 10.84 -0.94
CA ASP A 59 15.42 10.53 0.13
C ASP A 59 14.97 9.05 0.09
N LEU A 60 14.76 8.50 -1.12
CA LEU A 60 14.47 7.08 -1.34
C LEU A 60 15.64 6.16 -0.96
N GLN A 61 16.89 6.52 -1.28
CA GLN A 61 18.06 5.73 -0.89
C GLN A 61 18.20 5.66 0.64
N ASP A 62 18.04 6.79 1.33
CA ASP A 62 18.20 6.84 2.78
C ASP A 62 16.98 6.27 3.53
N PHE A 63 15.78 6.35 2.95
CA PHE A 63 14.62 5.57 3.41
C PHE A 63 14.90 4.06 3.36
N PHE A 64 15.38 3.52 2.23
CA PHE A 64 15.69 2.09 2.12
C PHE A 64 16.90 1.68 2.98
N ARG A 65 17.86 2.57 3.21
CA ARG A 65 18.97 2.37 4.17
C ARG A 65 18.42 2.22 5.58
N LYS A 66 17.58 3.15 6.04
CA LYS A 66 16.97 3.12 7.36
C LYS A 66 16.02 1.91 7.52
N LYS A 67 15.30 1.53 6.46
CA LYS A 67 14.45 0.33 6.47
C LYS A 67 15.29 -0.94 6.58
N SER A 68 16.40 -1.05 5.83
CA SER A 68 17.35 -2.17 5.92
C SER A 68 17.89 -2.37 7.33
N GLU A 69 18.25 -1.29 8.04
CA GLU A 69 18.67 -1.35 9.46
C GLU A 69 17.57 -1.94 10.35
N ILE A 70 16.31 -1.53 10.14
CA ILE A 70 15.14 -2.02 10.90
C ILE A 70 14.87 -3.50 10.62
N GLU A 71 14.89 -3.95 9.36
CA GLU A 71 14.75 -5.38 9.00
C GLU A 71 15.87 -6.22 9.65
N MET A 72 17.09 -5.70 9.61
CA MET A 72 18.29 -6.37 10.13
C MET A 72 18.26 -6.49 11.66
N ASP A 73 17.80 -5.47 12.37
CA ASP A 73 17.64 -5.53 13.84
C ASP A 73 16.45 -6.38 14.28
N TYR A 74 15.35 -6.39 13.51
CA TYR A 74 14.25 -7.33 13.72
C TYR A 74 14.72 -8.78 13.53
N SER A 75 15.43 -9.07 12.43
CA SER A 75 16.06 -10.38 12.17
C SER A 75 16.97 -10.85 13.33
N LYS A 76 17.89 -9.98 13.80
CA LYS A 76 18.78 -10.29 14.94
C LYS A 76 17.98 -10.63 16.20
N ASN A 77 16.85 -9.97 16.43
CA ASN A 77 16.03 -10.21 17.61
C ASN A 77 15.22 -11.51 17.51
N LEU A 78 14.76 -11.89 16.31
CA LEU A 78 14.14 -13.19 16.05
C LEU A 78 15.13 -14.36 16.21
N GLU A 79 16.35 -14.28 15.67
CA GLU A 79 17.33 -15.37 15.83
C GLU A 79 17.76 -15.53 17.30
N LYS A 80 18.03 -14.43 18.02
CA LYS A 80 18.29 -14.46 19.48
C LYS A 80 17.14 -15.12 20.26
N LEU A 81 15.89 -14.87 19.87
CA LEU A 81 14.72 -15.48 20.48
C LEU A 81 14.72 -17.00 20.23
N ALA A 82 14.91 -17.43 18.98
CA ALA A 82 14.93 -18.85 18.62
C ALA A 82 16.11 -19.60 19.28
N GLU A 83 17.32 -19.04 19.23
CA GLU A 83 18.52 -19.61 19.86
C GLU A 83 18.36 -19.80 21.37
N ARG A 84 17.84 -18.79 22.08
CA ARG A 84 17.62 -18.83 23.54
C ARG A 84 16.73 -20.00 23.97
N PHE A 85 15.79 -20.42 23.13
CA PHE A 85 14.90 -21.56 23.41
C PHE A 85 15.44 -22.88 22.86
N MET A 86 16.03 -22.91 21.65
CA MET A 86 16.71 -24.09 21.12
C MET A 86 17.85 -24.57 22.03
N ALA A 87 18.65 -23.66 22.59
CA ALA A 87 19.77 -23.99 23.49
C ALA A 87 19.28 -24.75 24.74
N LYS A 88 18.13 -24.34 25.31
CA LYS A 88 17.49 -25.05 26.42
C LYS A 88 17.03 -26.45 26.00
N THR A 89 16.37 -26.58 24.85
CA THR A 89 15.91 -27.87 24.32
C THR A 89 17.06 -28.83 23.98
N ARG A 90 18.23 -28.31 23.58
CA ARG A 90 19.45 -29.10 23.33
C ARG A 90 20.22 -29.49 24.59
N SER A 91 19.95 -28.86 25.74
CA SER A 91 20.59 -29.18 27.01
C SER A 91 20.04 -30.48 27.63
N ALA A 92 18.84 -30.90 27.24
CA ALA A 92 18.32 -32.23 27.53
C ALA A 92 18.99 -33.25 26.59
N LYS A 93 19.45 -34.39 27.15
CA LYS A 93 20.14 -35.45 26.38
C LYS A 93 19.28 -36.04 25.24
N ASP A 94 17.97 -35.88 25.35
CA ASP A 94 16.94 -36.53 24.56
C ASP A 94 16.87 -36.02 23.10
N HIS A 95 17.48 -34.87 22.79
CA HIS A 95 17.41 -34.25 21.45
C HIS A 95 18.03 -35.11 20.33
N LEU A 96 18.89 -36.10 20.67
CA LEU A 96 19.41 -37.09 19.72
C LEU A 96 18.50 -38.32 19.55
N GLN A 97 17.60 -38.62 20.49
CA GLN A 97 16.54 -39.63 20.34
C GLN A 97 15.36 -39.07 19.55
N PHE A 98 14.91 -37.85 19.86
CA PHE A 98 13.79 -37.20 19.15
C PHE A 98 14.01 -37.00 17.65
N LYS A 99 15.24 -37.08 17.13
CA LYS A 99 15.52 -37.06 15.68
C LYS A 99 15.45 -38.44 15.00
N LYS A 100 15.27 -39.53 15.76
CA LYS A 100 15.19 -40.90 15.27
C LYS A 100 13.86 -41.57 15.56
N ASP A 101 13.21 -41.22 16.67
CA ASP A 101 11.92 -41.81 17.06
C ASP A 101 10.75 -41.14 16.31
N GLN A 102 9.91 -41.94 15.65
CA GLN A 102 8.67 -41.47 15.01
C GLN A 102 7.61 -40.95 16.02
N ASN A 103 7.85 -41.12 17.32
CA ASN A 103 6.88 -40.92 18.40
C ASN A 103 7.12 -39.62 19.21
N ILE A 104 7.46 -38.52 18.56
CA ILE A 104 7.51 -37.20 19.22
C ILE A 104 6.08 -36.82 19.66
N LEU A 105 5.89 -36.45 20.93
CA LEU A 105 4.61 -35.97 21.43
C LEU A 105 4.16 -34.72 20.65
N SER A 106 2.92 -34.73 20.15
CA SER A 106 2.39 -33.68 19.26
C SER A 106 2.65 -32.23 19.73
N PRO A 107 2.43 -31.85 21.00
CA PRO A 107 2.77 -30.50 21.48
C PRO A 107 4.25 -30.12 21.36
N VAL A 108 5.17 -31.09 21.51
CA VAL A 108 6.61 -30.88 21.36
C VAL A 108 6.99 -30.69 19.88
N ASN A 109 6.30 -31.39 18.97
CA ASN A 109 6.45 -31.16 17.54
C ASN A 109 5.92 -29.75 17.14
N CYS A 110 4.76 -29.34 17.63
CA CYS A 110 4.22 -27.99 17.41
C CYS A 110 5.18 -26.89 17.93
N TRP A 111 5.77 -27.09 19.12
CA TRP A 111 6.80 -26.20 19.66
C TRP A 111 8.05 -26.11 18.77
N TYR A 112 8.53 -27.24 18.24
CA TYR A 112 9.66 -27.25 17.31
C TYR A 112 9.33 -26.57 15.98
N LEU A 113 8.13 -26.77 15.44
CA LEU A 113 7.66 -26.07 14.23
C LEU A 113 7.61 -24.55 14.44
N LEU A 114 7.09 -24.08 15.58
CA LEU A 114 7.05 -22.66 15.93
C LEU A 114 8.45 -22.04 16.01
N LEU A 115 9.41 -22.71 16.66
CA LEU A 115 10.80 -22.25 16.71
C LEU A 115 11.45 -22.20 15.32
N ASN A 116 11.18 -23.16 14.43
CA ASN A 116 11.70 -23.14 13.07
C ASN A 116 11.07 -22.03 12.21
N GLN A 117 9.82 -21.64 12.49
CA GLN A 117 9.17 -20.54 11.79
C GLN A 117 9.84 -19.20 12.11
N VAL A 118 10.12 -18.92 13.40
CA VAL A 118 10.88 -17.72 13.83
C VAL A 118 12.26 -17.64 13.18
N ARG A 119 12.95 -18.79 13.01
CA ARG A 119 14.25 -18.85 12.29
C ARG A 119 14.14 -18.67 10.78
N ARG A 120 12.98 -18.97 10.19
CA ARG A 120 12.72 -18.71 8.77
C ARG A 120 12.54 -17.20 8.58
N GLU A 121 11.62 -16.61 9.35
CA GLU A 121 11.34 -15.17 9.35
C GLU A 121 12.62 -14.34 9.57
N SER A 122 13.47 -14.71 10.54
CA SER A 122 14.78 -14.05 10.72
C SER A 122 15.61 -14.01 9.43
N LYS A 123 15.74 -15.13 8.72
CA LYS A 123 16.49 -15.21 7.46
C LYS A 123 15.80 -14.47 6.32
N ASP A 124 14.47 -14.48 6.28
CA ASP A 124 13.70 -13.76 5.28
C ASP A 124 13.89 -12.24 5.46
N HIS A 125 13.88 -11.74 6.70
CA HIS A 125 14.20 -10.34 7.04
C HIS A 125 15.68 -9.97 6.77
N THR A 126 16.65 -10.87 7.03
CA THR A 126 18.04 -10.67 6.59
C THR A 126 18.12 -10.53 5.07
N THR A 127 17.50 -11.44 4.33
CA THR A 127 17.48 -11.45 2.86
C THR A 127 16.82 -10.19 2.30
N LEU A 128 15.76 -9.71 2.95
CA LEU A 128 15.09 -8.44 2.59
C LEU A 128 16.00 -7.23 2.81
N SER A 129 16.75 -7.21 3.92
CA SER A 129 17.77 -6.19 4.20
C SER A 129 18.88 -6.20 3.14
N ASP A 130 19.38 -7.38 2.76
CA ASP A 130 20.38 -7.55 1.70
C ASP A 130 19.85 -7.12 0.32
N ILE A 131 18.57 -7.36 0.02
CA ILE A 131 17.92 -6.85 -1.20
C ILE A 131 17.88 -5.32 -1.20
N TYR A 132 17.57 -4.69 -0.07
CA TYR A 132 17.55 -3.22 0.05
C TYR A 132 18.95 -2.63 -0.17
N LEU A 133 19.97 -3.16 0.51
CA LEU A 133 21.36 -2.66 0.41
C LEU A 133 22.01 -2.92 -0.95
N ASN A 134 21.86 -4.13 -1.50
CA ASN A 134 22.64 -4.58 -2.66
C ASN A 134 21.89 -4.49 -3.99
N ASN A 135 20.56 -4.27 -3.99
CA ASN A 135 19.76 -4.16 -5.21
C ASN A 135 18.95 -2.87 -5.32
N ILE A 136 18.23 -2.45 -4.26
CA ILE A 136 17.33 -1.28 -4.36
C ILE A 136 18.12 0.04 -4.29
N ILE A 137 18.95 0.24 -3.27
CA ILE A 137 19.74 1.48 -3.11
C ILE A 137 20.67 1.73 -4.32
N PRO A 138 21.44 0.73 -4.84
CA PRO A 138 22.29 0.94 -6.01
C PRO A 138 21.51 1.29 -7.28
N ARG A 139 20.27 0.81 -7.43
CA ARG A 139 19.40 1.19 -8.56
C ARG A 139 18.96 2.65 -8.47
N PHE A 140 18.62 3.16 -7.29
CA PHE A 140 18.31 4.59 -7.13
C PHE A 140 19.54 5.47 -7.33
N ALA A 141 20.72 5.05 -6.87
CA ALA A 141 21.99 5.73 -7.16
C ALA A 141 22.24 5.81 -8.67
N GLN A 142 22.16 4.68 -9.39
CA GLN A 142 22.33 4.63 -10.84
C GLN A 142 21.31 5.54 -11.56
N VAL A 143 20.03 5.50 -11.17
CA VAL A 143 18.98 6.35 -11.76
C VAL A 143 19.22 7.84 -11.46
N SER A 144 19.86 8.17 -10.33
CA SER A 144 20.30 9.54 -10.03
C SER A 144 21.42 9.99 -10.96
N ASP A 145 22.48 9.20 -11.12
CA ASP A 145 23.59 9.48 -12.04
C ASP A 145 23.12 9.58 -13.50
N ASP A 146 22.24 8.66 -13.92
CA ASP A 146 21.57 8.68 -15.22
C ASP A 146 20.73 9.96 -15.39
N SER A 147 19.98 10.37 -14.37
CA SER A 147 19.17 11.60 -14.40
C SER A 147 20.02 12.86 -14.53
N VAL A 148 21.12 12.97 -13.76
CA VAL A 148 22.05 14.11 -13.84
C VAL A 148 22.72 14.17 -15.21
N ARG A 149 23.16 13.03 -15.75
CA ARG A 149 23.78 12.94 -17.08
C ARG A 149 22.80 13.32 -18.20
N LEU A 150 21.57 12.80 -18.16
CA LEU A 150 20.52 13.11 -19.13
C LEU A 150 20.12 14.58 -19.05
N PHE A 151 19.91 15.11 -17.84
CA PHE A 151 19.56 16.52 -17.64
C PHE A 151 20.66 17.46 -18.19
N LYS A 152 21.94 17.18 -17.91
CA LYS A 152 23.05 17.94 -18.49
C LYS A 152 22.97 17.98 -20.02
N LYS A 153 22.72 16.83 -20.68
CA LYS A 153 22.58 16.76 -22.13
C LYS A 153 21.37 17.55 -22.66
N SER A 154 20.24 17.50 -21.95
CA SER A 154 19.06 18.32 -22.26
C SER A 154 19.32 19.83 -22.09
N LYS A 155 20.10 20.22 -21.08
CA LYS A 155 20.49 21.61 -20.81
C LYS A 155 21.44 22.15 -21.89
N GLU A 156 22.37 21.33 -22.37
CA GLU A 156 23.22 21.64 -23.53
C GLU A 156 22.39 21.85 -24.80
N ILE A 157 21.42 20.97 -25.09
CA ILE A 157 20.55 21.07 -26.28
C ILE A 157 19.64 22.30 -26.19
N GLY A 158 19.03 22.56 -25.03
CA GLY A 158 18.22 23.77 -24.80
C GLY A 158 19.04 25.04 -24.98
N GLY A 159 20.27 25.09 -24.45
CA GLY A 159 21.19 26.20 -24.65
C GLY A 159 21.49 26.47 -26.12
N GLN A 160 21.77 25.43 -26.92
CA GLN A 160 22.00 25.54 -28.36
C GLN A 160 20.77 26.11 -29.09
N LEU A 161 19.58 25.56 -28.83
CA LEU A 161 18.33 26.04 -29.44
C LEU A 161 18.02 27.50 -29.10
N HIS A 162 18.36 27.93 -27.87
CA HIS A 162 18.19 29.33 -27.45
C HIS A 162 19.21 30.24 -28.14
N GLU A 163 20.46 29.80 -28.32
CA GLU A 163 21.47 30.55 -29.07
C GLU A 163 21.07 30.72 -30.54
N ASP A 164 20.59 29.67 -31.19
CA ASP A 164 20.22 29.68 -32.60
C ASP A 164 18.97 30.53 -32.87
N LEU A 165 17.96 30.51 -31.99
CA LEU A 165 16.84 31.45 -32.06
C LEU A 165 17.31 32.91 -31.90
N MET A 166 18.27 33.17 -31.00
CA MET A 166 18.82 34.52 -30.81
C MET A 166 19.67 34.98 -32.02
N LYS A 167 20.29 34.08 -32.80
CA LYS A 167 20.91 34.43 -34.09
C LYS A 167 19.85 34.94 -35.08
N VAL A 168 18.79 34.17 -35.30
CA VAL A 168 17.69 34.54 -36.21
C VAL A 168 17.02 35.86 -35.80
N LEU A 169 16.85 36.12 -34.50
CA LEU A 169 16.31 37.39 -34.00
C LEU A 169 17.24 38.59 -34.25
N ASN A 170 18.56 38.41 -34.16
CA ASN A 170 19.54 39.45 -34.49
C ASN A 170 19.67 39.69 -36.01
N GLU A 171 19.53 38.64 -36.82
CA GLU A 171 19.42 38.74 -38.28
C GLU A 171 18.17 39.54 -38.67
N LEU A 172 17.00 39.21 -38.09
CA LEU A 172 15.76 39.96 -38.31
C LEU A 172 15.90 41.44 -37.91
N TYR A 173 16.53 41.74 -36.77
CA TYR A 173 16.84 43.13 -36.38
C TYR A 173 17.70 43.85 -37.42
N THR A 174 18.72 43.17 -37.96
CA THR A 174 19.63 43.72 -38.98
C THR A 174 18.93 43.95 -40.33
N VAL A 175 18.10 42.99 -40.76
CA VAL A 175 17.25 43.13 -41.95
C VAL A 175 16.24 44.26 -41.78
N MET A 176 15.56 44.34 -40.64
CA MET A 176 14.56 45.40 -40.37
C MET A 176 15.20 46.79 -40.30
N LYS A 177 16.39 46.92 -39.70
CA LYS A 177 17.17 48.17 -39.72
C LYS A 177 17.53 48.59 -41.15
N THR A 178 17.94 47.63 -41.98
CA THR A 178 18.32 47.87 -43.39
C THR A 178 17.10 48.21 -44.25
N TYR A 179 15.98 47.52 -44.04
CA TYR A 179 14.69 47.83 -44.66
C TYR A 179 14.24 49.25 -44.32
N HIS A 180 14.27 49.66 -43.05
CA HIS A 180 13.83 51.00 -42.65
C HIS A 180 14.74 52.11 -43.18
N MET A 181 16.05 51.84 -43.34
CA MET A 181 16.98 52.76 -44.01
C MET A 181 16.56 52.95 -45.47
N TYR A 182 16.46 51.87 -46.25
CA TYR A 182 16.00 51.96 -47.64
C TYR A 182 14.57 52.48 -47.77
N ASN A 183 13.68 52.22 -46.81
CA ASN A 183 12.33 52.77 -46.79
C ASN A 183 12.32 54.28 -46.51
N ALA A 184 13.27 54.81 -45.71
CA ALA A 184 13.43 56.25 -45.55
C ALA A 184 13.95 56.92 -46.84
N ASP A 185 14.90 56.28 -47.53
CA ASP A 185 15.39 56.73 -48.85
C ASP A 185 14.28 56.64 -49.91
N CYS A 186 13.53 55.53 -49.95
CA CYS A 186 12.37 55.33 -50.81
C CYS A 186 11.25 56.31 -50.49
N ILE A 187 10.98 56.67 -49.22
CA ILE A 187 10.00 57.73 -48.89
C ILE A 187 10.54 59.12 -49.28
N SER A 188 11.85 59.36 -49.25
CA SER A 188 12.45 60.58 -49.82
C SER A 188 12.35 60.61 -51.34
N ALA A 189 12.43 59.46 -52.02
CA ALA A 189 12.20 59.33 -53.45
C ALA A 189 10.69 59.47 -53.78
N GLU A 190 9.82 58.80 -53.03
CA GLU A 190 8.36 58.88 -53.14
C GLU A 190 7.80 60.26 -52.82
N GLY A 191 8.46 61.07 -51.97
CA GLY A 191 8.07 62.46 -51.78
C GLY A 191 8.15 63.23 -53.10
N LYS A 192 9.29 63.11 -53.78
CA LYS A 192 9.56 63.69 -55.10
C LYS A 192 8.71 63.03 -56.19
N LEU A 193 8.48 61.71 -56.08
CA LEU A 193 7.68 60.94 -57.01
C LEU A 193 6.18 61.22 -56.84
N LYS A 194 5.65 61.50 -55.65
CA LYS A 194 4.23 61.86 -55.43
C LYS A 194 3.92 63.34 -55.66
N GLU A 195 4.94 64.18 -55.78
CA GLU A 195 4.83 65.44 -56.51
C GLU A 195 4.64 65.21 -58.03
N ALA A 196 5.07 64.04 -58.56
CA ALA A 196 4.79 63.59 -59.93
C ALA A 196 3.54 62.67 -60.07
N GLU A 197 3.25 61.74 -59.15
CA GLU A 197 2.17 60.74 -59.22
C GLU A 197 0.83 61.26 -58.69
N LYS A 198 0.80 62.46 -58.08
CA LYS A 198 -0.43 63.26 -57.98
C LYS A 198 -1.07 63.56 -59.34
N GLN A 199 -0.39 63.20 -60.43
CA GLN A 199 -0.86 63.28 -61.81
C GLN A 199 -1.62 61.98 -62.26
N GLU A 200 -1.73 60.88 -61.47
CA GLU A 200 -2.08 59.53 -62.03
C GLU A 200 -3.17 58.56 -61.43
N GLU A 201 -3.08 57.88 -60.24
CA GLU A 201 -3.53 56.44 -60.05
C GLU A 201 -4.48 55.94 -58.85
N LYS A 202 -4.83 54.60 -58.70
CA LYS A 202 -6.13 54.02 -58.12
C LYS A 202 -6.33 52.98 -56.89
N GLN A 203 -6.31 51.60 -56.96
CA GLN A 203 -7.33 50.67 -56.24
C GLN A 203 -6.99 49.44 -55.25
N ILE A 204 -7.97 48.55 -54.84
CA ILE A 204 -8.14 47.63 -53.60
C ILE A 204 -9.04 46.32 -53.86
N GLY A 205 -9.27 45.16 -53.13
CA GLY A 205 -8.82 44.37 -51.90
C GLY A 205 -9.93 43.57 -51.02
N ARG A 206 -9.73 42.32 -50.44
CA ARG A 206 -10.46 41.47 -49.32
C ARG A 206 -10.49 39.89 -49.56
N SER A 207 -10.94 38.81 -48.79
CA SER A 207 -11.62 38.33 -47.49
C SER A 207 -11.23 36.79 -47.10
N VAL A 208 -11.78 35.78 -46.32
CA VAL A 208 -12.99 35.33 -45.47
C VAL A 208 -12.73 34.08 -44.45
N LYS A 209 -13.70 33.20 -43.96
CA LYS A 209 -13.62 32.01 -42.94
C LYS A 209 -14.75 30.86 -43.07
N GLN A 210 -15.11 29.80 -42.24
CA GLN A 210 -14.89 29.05 -40.89
C GLN A 210 -15.44 27.52 -40.95
N ASP A 211 -15.78 26.51 -40.04
CA ASP A 211 -16.03 26.15 -38.56
C ASP A 211 -16.23 24.56 -38.25
N ASP A 212 -16.45 23.98 -37.01
CA ASP A 212 -16.56 22.48 -36.60
C ASP A 212 -17.19 22.03 -35.17
N ARG A 213 -17.62 20.73 -34.83
CA ARG A 213 -18.13 20.07 -33.49
C ARG A 213 -18.70 18.55 -33.54
N MET A 214 -19.05 17.62 -32.55
CA MET A 214 -18.77 17.12 -31.11
C MET A 214 -19.70 15.90 -30.51
N LEU A 215 -19.39 15.15 -29.36
CA LEU A 215 -20.25 14.35 -28.30
C LEU A 215 -20.22 12.75 -28.00
N GLY A 216 -20.72 12.17 -26.81
CA GLY A 216 -20.89 10.68 -26.40
C GLY A 216 -21.31 10.17 -24.90
N ARG A 217 -21.74 8.88 -24.56
CA ARG A 217 -22.19 8.25 -23.17
C ARG A 217 -22.62 6.68 -23.13
N SER A 218 -22.94 5.76 -22.11
CA SER A 218 -22.65 5.35 -20.63
C SER A 218 -22.94 3.83 -20.02
N PRO A 219 -23.87 3.36 -19.07
CA PRO A 219 -23.71 2.23 -17.99
C PRO A 219 -24.81 1.02 -17.85
N ASP A 220 -25.17 0.11 -16.84
CA ASP A 220 -25.08 -0.28 -15.34
C ASP A 220 -25.56 -1.80 -14.85
N PRO A 221 -25.54 -2.33 -13.54
CA PRO A 221 -25.73 -3.80 -13.04
C PRO A 221 -26.57 -4.27 -11.71
N ALA A 222 -26.65 -5.61 -11.25
CA ALA A 222 -27.40 -6.26 -10.03
C ALA A 222 -26.99 -7.79 -9.61
N ALA A 223 -27.44 -8.76 -8.69
CA ALA A 223 -28.30 -9.15 -7.43
C ALA A 223 -28.14 -10.73 -6.99
N ASN A 224 -28.66 -11.59 -5.99
CA ASN A 224 -29.32 -11.75 -4.59
C ASN A 224 -29.58 -13.31 -4.06
N ILE A 225 -30.03 -13.70 -2.77
CA ILE A 225 -30.77 -14.98 -2.20
C ILE A 225 -30.34 -15.75 -0.80
N ARG A 226 -31.15 -16.68 -0.11
CA ARG A 226 -31.15 -17.34 1.32
C ARG A 226 -31.87 -18.80 1.48
N PHE A 227 -32.17 -19.67 2.56
CA PHE A 227 -32.04 -20.06 4.07
C PHE A 227 -32.81 -21.47 4.45
N GLU A 228 -33.02 -22.25 5.59
CA GLU A 228 -32.61 -22.59 7.06
C GLU A 228 -33.41 -23.85 7.78
N GLU A 229 -33.04 -24.55 8.95
CA GLU A 229 -33.73 -25.81 9.61
C GLU A 229 -33.52 -26.17 11.20
N LYS A 230 -34.24 -27.16 11.91
CA LYS A 230 -34.17 -27.78 13.37
C LYS A 230 -35.15 -29.03 13.68
N HIS A 231 -35.26 -29.94 14.76
CA HIS A 231 -34.52 -30.65 15.92
C HIS A 231 -35.44 -31.62 16.88
N GLN A 232 -35.00 -32.70 17.68
CA GLN A 232 -35.85 -33.58 18.65
C GLN A 232 -35.19 -34.57 19.79
N ARG A 233 -35.92 -35.33 20.72
CA ARG A 233 -35.45 -36.20 21.93
C ARG A 233 -36.31 -37.42 22.53
N ARG A 234 -35.72 -38.44 23.26
CA ARG A 234 -36.09 -39.08 24.63
C ARG A 234 -35.73 -40.60 24.89
N SER A 235 -35.48 -41.03 26.17
CA SER A 235 -36.02 -42.29 26.82
C SER A 235 -35.60 -42.48 28.31
N SER A 236 -36.32 -43.29 29.09
CA SER A 236 -35.90 -43.72 30.44
C SER A 236 -36.52 -45.06 30.90
N VAL A 237 -36.73 -45.30 32.20
CA VAL A 237 -36.44 -46.61 32.83
C VAL A 237 -34.93 -46.90 32.66
N ARG A 238 -34.50 -48.16 32.44
CA ARG A 238 -33.09 -48.59 32.39
C ARG A 238 -32.41 -48.37 33.76
N LYS A 239 -32.83 -49.17 34.77
CA LYS A 239 -33.01 -48.93 36.23
C LYS A 239 -31.76 -48.65 37.11
N ILE A 240 -31.20 -49.69 37.76
CA ILE A 240 -29.95 -49.63 38.58
C ILE A 240 -28.72 -49.88 37.69
N GLU A 241 -28.95 -50.39 36.46
CA GLU A 241 -28.29 -49.91 35.24
C GLU A 241 -28.02 -48.40 35.40
N LYS A 242 -29.02 -47.52 35.28
CA LYS A 242 -28.91 -46.11 35.68
C LYS A 242 -29.08 -45.93 37.19
N MET A 243 -28.22 -46.60 37.94
CA MET A 243 -27.39 -45.91 38.92
C MET A 243 -25.94 -45.90 38.45
N LYS A 244 -25.32 -47.05 38.14
CA LYS A 244 -23.97 -47.13 37.55
C LYS A 244 -23.85 -46.36 36.23
N GLU A 245 -24.71 -46.66 35.27
CA GLU A 245 -24.92 -46.02 33.96
C GLU A 245 -25.57 -44.63 34.09
N LYS A 246 -26.05 -44.23 35.29
CA LYS A 246 -26.51 -42.86 35.58
C LYS A 246 -25.29 -42.03 35.93
N VAL A 247 -24.48 -42.51 36.88
CA VAL A 247 -23.18 -41.93 37.22
C VAL A 247 -22.28 -41.93 35.99
N LYS A 248 -22.26 -43.00 35.17
CA LYS A 248 -21.56 -43.06 33.88
C LYS A 248 -22.10 -42.02 32.90
N LYS A 249 -23.41 -42.00 32.59
CA LYS A 249 -24.00 -41.00 31.68
C LYS A 249 -23.89 -39.57 32.19
N THR A 250 -23.88 -39.35 33.51
CA THR A 250 -23.63 -38.04 34.11
C THR A 250 -22.15 -37.67 33.98
N MET A 251 -21.22 -38.57 34.29
CA MET A 251 -19.78 -38.40 34.08
C MET A 251 -19.43 -38.16 32.60
N GLU A 252 -20.06 -38.89 31.67
CA GLU A 252 -19.92 -38.73 30.22
C GLU A 252 -20.56 -37.43 29.73
N ALA A 253 -21.73 -37.04 30.23
CA ALA A 253 -22.34 -35.75 29.92
C ALA A 253 -21.53 -34.58 30.51
N THR A 254 -20.95 -34.72 31.71
CA THR A 254 -20.05 -33.73 32.30
C THR A 254 -18.74 -33.68 31.51
N LEU A 255 -18.19 -34.81 31.07
CA LEU A 255 -17.02 -34.85 30.19
C LEU A 255 -17.30 -34.18 28.84
N GLN A 256 -18.48 -34.42 28.24
CA GLN A 256 -18.92 -33.70 27.05
C GLN A 256 -19.05 -32.20 27.33
N THR A 257 -19.64 -31.81 28.47
CA THR A 257 -19.75 -30.39 28.87
C THR A 257 -18.37 -29.74 29.06
N ILE A 258 -17.38 -30.47 29.58
CA ILE A 258 -15.99 -30.03 29.69
C ILE A 258 -15.36 -29.92 28.29
N GLN A 259 -15.58 -30.92 27.42
CA GLN A 259 -15.11 -30.89 26.03
C GLN A 259 -15.67 -29.66 25.29
N ASP A 260 -16.98 -29.45 25.35
CA ASP A 260 -17.68 -28.29 24.78
C ASP A 260 -17.17 -26.95 25.35
N MET A 261 -16.65 -26.93 26.60
CA MET A 261 -16.01 -25.75 27.21
C MET A 261 -14.57 -25.51 26.76
N VAL A 262 -13.80 -26.55 26.39
CA VAL A 262 -12.38 -26.44 26.01
C VAL A 262 -12.13 -26.49 24.50
N THR A 263 -13.10 -26.94 23.69
CA THR A 263 -13.05 -26.87 22.22
C THR A 263 -13.83 -25.67 21.66
N VAL A 264 -13.95 -24.59 22.44
CA VAL A 264 -14.50 -23.32 21.96
C VAL A 264 -13.50 -22.69 20.99
N GLU A 265 -13.98 -22.28 19.82
CA GLU A 265 -13.15 -21.63 18.78
C GLU A 265 -12.97 -20.13 19.10
N ASP A 266 -12.41 -19.79 20.27
CA ASP A 266 -12.08 -18.41 20.67
C ASP A 266 -10.65 -17.97 20.30
N PHE A 267 -10.11 -18.54 19.22
CA PHE A 267 -8.79 -18.23 18.64
C PHE A 267 -8.81 -17.28 17.42
N ASP A 268 -9.98 -16.98 16.84
CA ASP A 268 -10.07 -15.96 15.79
C ASP A 268 -9.90 -14.55 16.39
N VAL A 269 -9.03 -13.76 15.76
CA VAL A 269 -8.63 -12.41 16.16
C VAL A 269 -8.66 -11.44 14.97
N ALA A 270 -9.34 -11.78 13.87
CA ALA A 270 -9.44 -10.91 12.68
C ALA A 270 -9.99 -9.52 13.00
N ASP A 271 -10.94 -9.41 13.93
CA ASP A 271 -11.49 -8.14 14.43
C ASP A 271 -10.41 -7.20 15.00
N CYS A 272 -9.30 -7.72 15.54
CA CYS A 272 -8.20 -6.90 16.05
C CYS A 272 -7.43 -6.13 14.97
N PHE A 273 -7.65 -6.45 13.69
CA PHE A 273 -7.01 -5.78 12.55
C PHE A 273 -7.96 -4.83 11.80
N GLN A 274 -9.21 -4.68 12.25
CA GLN A 274 -10.21 -3.78 11.64
C GLN A 274 -9.99 -2.31 12.05
N TYR A 275 -8.87 -1.73 11.63
CA TYR A 275 -8.62 -0.30 11.77
C TYR A 275 -9.46 0.50 10.77
N THR A 276 -10.59 1.06 11.23
CA THR A 276 -11.40 1.99 10.43
C THR A 276 -10.64 3.29 10.18
N ASN A 277 -10.40 3.61 8.91
CA ASN A 277 -9.57 4.74 8.47
C ASN A 277 -10.30 6.10 8.53
N SER A 278 -11.16 6.29 9.54
CA SER A 278 -12.02 7.46 9.72
C SER A 278 -11.64 8.24 10.98
N THR A 279 -11.56 9.56 10.88
CA THR A 279 -11.23 10.47 12.00
C THR A 279 -12.42 10.74 12.93
N GLU A 280 -13.29 9.75 13.15
CA GLU A 280 -14.45 9.88 14.04
C GLU A 280 -14.24 9.19 15.39
N SER A 281 -14.54 9.97 16.44
CA SER A 281 -14.72 9.65 17.85
C SER A 281 -14.70 8.17 18.27
N VAL A 282 -13.85 7.84 19.24
CA VAL A 282 -13.71 6.51 19.85
C VAL A 282 -14.96 6.14 20.67
N LYS A 283 -16.02 5.70 19.99
CA LYS A 283 -16.99 4.77 20.60
C LYS A 283 -16.43 3.37 20.48
N SER A 284 -15.88 2.88 21.59
CA SER A 284 -15.35 1.52 21.71
C SER A 284 -16.49 0.48 21.58
N THR A 285 -16.74 0.00 20.37
CA THR A 285 -17.66 -1.13 20.08
C THR A 285 -17.21 -2.42 20.80
N LEU A 286 -15.91 -2.53 21.10
CA LEU A 286 -15.32 -3.59 21.94
C LEU A 286 -15.99 -3.68 23.33
N SER A 287 -16.57 -2.59 23.85
CA SER A 287 -17.14 -2.56 25.21
C SER A 287 -18.44 -3.35 25.33
N GLU A 288 -19.36 -3.23 24.36
CA GLU A 288 -20.73 -3.73 24.49
C GLU A 288 -20.81 -5.25 24.39
N THR A 289 -20.03 -5.85 23.48
CA THR A 289 -19.93 -7.30 23.33
C THR A 289 -19.20 -7.96 24.52
N PHE A 290 -18.25 -7.27 25.15
CA PHE A 290 -17.47 -7.82 26.26
C PHE A 290 -18.28 -7.90 27.57
N MET A 291 -19.19 -6.93 27.79
CA MET A 291 -20.06 -6.88 28.97
C MET A 291 -21.20 -7.93 28.94
N SER A 292 -21.49 -8.49 27.76
CA SER A 292 -22.57 -9.46 27.55
C SER A 292 -22.15 -10.93 27.74
N LYS A 293 -20.83 -11.22 27.64
CA LYS A 293 -20.28 -12.57 27.86
C LYS A 293 -19.99 -12.76 29.37
N PRO A 294 -20.19 -13.95 29.95
CA PRO A 294 -19.78 -14.21 31.34
C PRO A 294 -18.28 -13.93 31.50
N SER A 295 -17.91 -13.16 32.53
CA SER A 295 -16.52 -12.73 32.72
C SER A 295 -15.54 -13.91 32.75
N ILE A 296 -14.30 -13.70 32.31
CA ILE A 296 -13.29 -14.77 32.17
C ILE A 296 -13.09 -15.51 33.51
N ALA A 297 -13.14 -14.80 34.64
CA ALA A 297 -13.12 -15.40 35.98
C ALA A 297 -14.34 -16.31 36.24
N LYS A 298 -15.56 -15.89 35.85
CA LYS A 298 -16.79 -16.69 35.99
C LYS A 298 -16.82 -17.91 35.05
N ARG A 299 -16.31 -17.79 33.81
CA ARG A 299 -16.08 -18.94 32.90
C ARG A 299 -15.16 -19.97 33.58
N ARG A 300 -14.02 -19.53 34.10
CA ARG A 300 -13.02 -20.40 34.76
C ARG A 300 -13.54 -21.06 36.04
N ALA A 301 -14.24 -20.33 36.90
CA ALA A 301 -14.84 -20.90 38.11
C ALA A 301 -15.86 -22.01 37.78
N ASN A 302 -16.78 -21.74 36.84
CA ASN A 302 -17.75 -22.74 36.36
C ASN A 302 -17.07 -23.97 35.75
N GLN A 303 -15.99 -23.79 34.99
CA GLN A 303 -15.19 -24.90 34.46
C GLN A 303 -14.58 -25.74 35.60
N GLN A 304 -13.94 -25.11 36.58
CA GLN A 304 -13.31 -25.80 37.72
C GLN A 304 -14.34 -26.55 38.59
N GLU A 305 -15.52 -25.98 38.82
CA GLU A 305 -16.64 -26.65 39.51
C GLU A 305 -17.13 -27.88 38.71
N THR A 306 -17.18 -27.75 37.38
CA THR A 306 -17.59 -28.84 36.47
C THR A 306 -16.55 -29.97 36.42
N GLU A 307 -15.26 -29.63 36.38
CA GLU A 307 -14.14 -30.58 36.47
C GLU A 307 -14.12 -31.30 37.83
N GLN A 308 -14.31 -30.57 38.92
CA GLN A 308 -14.39 -31.15 40.27
C GLN A 308 -15.61 -32.10 40.41
N PHE A 309 -16.74 -31.75 39.80
CA PHE A 309 -17.91 -32.63 39.72
C PHE A 309 -17.63 -33.87 38.86
N TYR A 310 -16.96 -33.71 37.71
CA TYR A 310 -16.51 -34.84 36.88
C TYR A 310 -15.63 -35.81 37.66
N PHE A 311 -14.58 -35.33 38.35
CA PHE A 311 -13.72 -36.20 39.17
C PHE A 311 -14.47 -36.88 40.32
N THR A 312 -15.47 -36.20 40.92
CA THR A 312 -16.35 -36.79 41.92
C THR A 312 -17.18 -37.94 41.32
N LYS A 313 -17.76 -37.77 40.12
CA LYS A 313 -18.52 -38.82 39.44
C LYS A 313 -17.65 -39.92 38.83
N LEU A 314 -16.42 -39.61 38.43
CA LEU A 314 -15.41 -40.60 38.02
C LEU A 314 -15.03 -41.51 39.20
N LYS A 315 -14.86 -40.95 40.40
CA LYS A 315 -14.62 -41.71 41.64
C LYS A 315 -15.82 -42.61 41.97
N GLU A 316 -17.04 -42.07 42.02
CA GLU A 316 -18.28 -42.87 42.23
C GLU A 316 -18.41 -43.99 41.19
N TYR A 317 -18.08 -43.72 39.92
CA TYR A 317 -18.10 -44.70 38.84
C TYR A 317 -17.08 -45.82 39.06
N PHE A 318 -15.83 -45.49 39.44
CA PHE A 318 -14.82 -46.50 39.72
C PHE A 318 -15.14 -47.33 40.96
N GLU A 319 -15.65 -46.72 42.05
CA GLU A 319 -16.08 -47.44 43.24
C GLU A 319 -17.23 -48.42 42.94
N GLY A 320 -18.26 -47.96 42.21
CA GLY A 320 -19.35 -48.81 41.73
C GLY A 320 -18.91 -49.89 40.74
N ARG A 321 -17.99 -49.58 39.83
CA ARG A 321 -17.42 -50.56 38.87
C ARG A 321 -16.60 -51.62 39.60
N ASN A 322 -15.76 -51.23 40.56
CA ASN A 322 -14.94 -52.15 41.36
C ASN A 322 -15.81 -53.08 42.20
N LEU A 323 -16.92 -52.60 42.76
CA LEU A 323 -17.90 -53.45 43.45
C LEU A 323 -18.56 -54.44 42.49
N ILE A 324 -19.06 -53.97 41.33
CA ILE A 324 -19.69 -54.84 40.33
C ILE A 324 -18.71 -55.92 39.83
N THR A 325 -17.46 -55.58 39.51
CA THR A 325 -16.45 -56.56 39.08
C THR A 325 -16.15 -57.60 40.17
N LYS A 326 -16.07 -57.19 41.44
CA LYS A 326 -15.89 -58.13 42.58
C LYS A 326 -17.11 -59.04 42.79
N LEU A 327 -18.33 -58.54 42.56
CA LEU A 327 -19.55 -59.34 42.68
C LEU A 327 -19.71 -60.30 41.50
N GLN A 328 -19.43 -59.84 40.27
CA GLN A 328 -19.46 -60.67 39.06
C GLN A 328 -18.47 -61.83 39.17
N ALA A 329 -17.21 -61.57 39.54
CA ALA A 329 -16.22 -62.64 39.70
C ALA A 329 -16.59 -63.69 40.77
N LYS A 330 -17.38 -63.32 41.79
CA LYS A 330 -17.96 -64.28 42.75
C LYS A 330 -19.15 -65.04 42.16
N HIS A 331 -20.04 -64.35 41.45
CA HIS A 331 -21.18 -64.94 40.76
C HIS A 331 -20.73 -66.00 39.75
N ASP A 332 -19.78 -65.66 38.88
CA ASP A 332 -19.27 -66.53 37.81
C ASP A 332 -18.58 -67.79 38.38
N LEU A 333 -17.85 -67.63 39.50
CA LEU A 333 -17.26 -68.75 40.22
C LEU A 333 -18.33 -69.68 40.82
N LEU A 334 -19.38 -69.13 41.44
CA LEU A 334 -20.49 -69.90 42.00
C LEU A 334 -21.30 -70.61 40.90
N GLN A 335 -21.64 -69.92 39.80
CA GLN A 335 -22.32 -70.51 38.64
C GLN A 335 -21.48 -71.67 38.04
N LYS A 336 -20.16 -71.51 37.97
CA LYS A 336 -19.25 -72.57 37.49
C LYS A 336 -19.12 -73.76 38.44
N THR A 337 -19.24 -73.57 39.75
CA THR A 337 -19.12 -74.65 40.76
C THR A 337 -20.44 -75.36 41.03
N LEU A 338 -21.57 -74.64 41.00
CA LEU A 338 -22.91 -75.20 41.17
C LEU A 338 -23.46 -75.78 39.85
N GLY A 339 -22.93 -75.31 38.71
CA GLY A 339 -23.48 -75.58 37.39
C GLY A 339 -24.75 -74.76 37.12
N GLU A 340 -25.24 -74.81 35.89
CA GLU A 340 -26.57 -74.28 35.54
C GLU A 340 -27.63 -75.33 35.92
N SER A 341 -27.82 -75.52 37.23
CA SER A 341 -28.71 -76.54 37.79
C SER A 341 -30.20 -76.23 37.52
N THR A 342 -30.64 -76.66 36.35
CA THR A 342 -31.99 -77.15 36.03
C THR A 342 -33.17 -76.25 36.41
N ASN A 343 -33.66 -75.49 35.42
CA ASN A 343 -35.10 -75.40 35.19
C ASN A 343 -35.50 -76.44 34.14
N TYR A 344 -35.83 -77.64 34.61
CA TYR A 344 -36.80 -78.50 33.91
C TYR A 344 -38.17 -78.16 34.50
N PHE A 345 -39.17 -77.97 33.62
CA PHE A 345 -40.52 -77.42 33.88
C PHE A 345 -40.56 -75.89 34.11
#